data_AF-X4ZIM1-F1
#
_entry.id   AF-X4ZIM1-F1
#
_cell.length_a   1.000
_cell.length_b   1.000
_cell.length_c   1.000
_cell.angle_alpha   90.00
_cell.angle_beta   90.00
_cell.angle_gamma   90.00
#
_symmetry.space_group_name_H-M   'P 1'
#
loop_
_entity.id
_entity.type
_entity.pdbx_description
1 polymer ?
#
loop_
_entity_poly.entity_id
_entity_poly.type
_entity_poly.pdbx_seq_one_letter_code
_entity_poly.pdbx_strand_id
1 'polypeptide(L)'
;MSQRLKLYVNEVMAGIEADPGTKRRIAEDLLTSLTERAERSSVERVLAESGAPREMAREYMNGLYGAEVGSGYGNNQDSYQGYGYETPGYGDYYEYKSSLTVLDLPLVHIKLRRRGWFFGGAPAVAKGIIAIGDVALGGFAVGGVSAGFIALGGVSAGILALGGAALGAVAAGGAAAGVLAFGGAAVGAVALGGLAIGKIAIGGSAFGSYTISAADSGTFSLELLRRMLEEAFPRVAGWMSRLRP
;
A
#
# COMPACT_ATOMS: atom_id res chain seq x y z
N MET A 1 4.52 46.80 16.27
CA MET A 1 3.84 45.84 15.38
C MET A 1 3.69 46.46 13.99
N SER A 2 4.42 45.98 12.97
CA SER A 2 4.45 46.60 11.64
C SER A 2 3.15 46.32 10.86
N GLN A 3 2.47 47.37 10.37
CA GLN A 3 1.27 47.22 9.53
C GLN A 3 1.53 46.41 8.24
N ARG A 4 2.78 46.39 7.76
CA ARG A 4 3.17 45.67 6.54
C ARG A 4 3.13 44.16 6.70
N LEU A 5 3.50 43.63 7.87
CA LEU A 5 3.42 42.19 8.17
C LEU A 5 1.96 41.70 8.22
N LYS A 6 1.06 42.51 8.79
CA LYS A 6 -0.37 42.17 8.83
C LYS A 6 -1.00 42.11 7.44
N LEU A 7 -0.64 43.06 6.57
CA LEU A 7 -1.11 43.08 5.18
C LEU A 7 -0.59 41.86 4.41
N TYR A 8 0.68 41.53 4.58
CA TYR A 8 1.29 40.35 3.99
C TYR A 8 0.59 39.06 4.42
N VAL A 9 0.39 38.83 5.72
CA VAL A 9 -0.32 37.66 6.24
C VAL A 9 -1.75 37.61 5.73
N ASN A 10 -2.47 38.73 5.70
CA ASN A 10 -3.83 38.77 5.18
C ASN A 10 -3.92 38.36 3.70
N GLU A 11 -2.93 38.79 2.90
CA GLU A 11 -2.85 38.44 1.48
C GLU A 11 -2.49 36.96 1.26
N VAL A 12 -1.65 36.38 2.11
CA VAL A 12 -1.39 34.94 2.16
C VAL A 12 -2.68 34.17 2.49
N MET A 13 -3.41 34.60 3.53
CA MET A 13 -4.64 33.94 3.97
C MET A 13 -5.80 34.05 2.97
N ALA A 14 -5.81 35.12 2.16
CA ALA A 14 -6.76 35.27 1.05
C ALA A 14 -6.55 34.21 -0.04
N GLY A 15 -5.32 33.73 -0.20
CA GLY A 15 -4.97 32.66 -1.13
C GLY A 15 -5.21 31.25 -0.58
N ILE A 16 -5.39 31.06 0.73
CA ILE A 16 -5.60 29.75 1.35
C ILE A 16 -7.10 29.47 1.43
N GLU A 17 -7.55 28.38 0.81
CA GLU A 17 -8.90 27.85 1.00
C GLU A 17 -8.88 26.97 2.26
N ALA A 18 -9.68 27.21 3.30
CA ALA A 18 -9.71 26.41 4.54
C ALA A 18 -10.90 26.86 5.40
N ASP A 19 -11.27 26.08 6.41
CA ASP A 19 -12.31 26.50 7.35
C ASP A 19 -11.87 27.76 8.15
N PRO A 20 -12.82 28.61 8.59
CA PRO A 20 -12.49 29.87 9.26
C PRO A 20 -11.66 29.72 10.54
N GLY A 21 -11.77 28.58 11.25
CA GLY A 21 -11.02 28.30 12.47
C GLY A 21 -9.56 27.96 12.17
N THR A 22 -9.32 27.13 11.16
CA THR A 22 -7.99 26.75 10.67
C THR A 22 -7.27 27.96 10.06
N LYS A 23 -7.98 28.78 9.29
CA LYS A 23 -7.43 30.05 8.78
C LYS A 23 -6.93 30.94 9.91
N ARG A 24 -7.71 31.05 10.98
CA ARG A 24 -7.34 31.90 12.12
C ARG A 24 -6.08 31.42 12.83
N ARG A 25 -5.95 30.11 13.05
CA ARG A 25 -4.77 29.51 13.70
C ARG A 25 -3.50 29.70 12.86
N ILE A 26 -3.59 29.46 11.56
CA ILE A 26 -2.48 29.65 10.62
C ILE A 26 -2.06 31.12 10.57
N ALA A 27 -3.02 32.03 10.51
CA ALA A 27 -2.74 33.47 10.50
C ALA A 27 -2.03 33.94 11.78
N GLU A 28 -2.45 33.45 12.95
CA GLU A 28 -1.85 33.77 14.25
C GLU A 28 -0.40 33.23 14.34
N ASP A 29 -0.16 32.00 13.89
CA ASP A 29 1.16 31.37 13.90
C ASP A 29 2.14 32.04 12.90
N LEU A 30 1.67 32.31 11.69
CA LEU A 30 2.47 33.00 10.66
C LEU A 30 2.82 34.43 11.08
N LEU A 31 1.87 35.15 11.67
CA LEU A 31 2.13 36.50 12.16
C LEU A 31 3.15 36.50 13.31
N THR A 32 3.07 35.51 14.20
CA THR A 32 3.99 35.36 15.33
C THR A 32 5.41 35.09 14.84
N SER A 33 5.59 34.08 14.00
CA SER A 33 6.91 33.71 13.46
C SER A 33 7.56 34.82 12.63
N LEU A 34 6.79 35.52 11.79
CA LEU A 34 7.29 36.66 11.02
C LEU A 34 7.66 37.85 11.90
N THR A 35 6.94 38.06 13.00
CA THR A 35 7.25 39.13 13.96
C THR A 35 8.53 38.82 14.72
N GLU A 36 8.71 37.59 15.21
CA GLU A 36 9.95 37.17 15.88
C GLU A 36 11.18 37.27 14.97
N ARG A 37 11.03 36.90 13.69
CA ARG A 37 12.08 37.09 12.68
C ARG A 37 12.36 38.56 12.42
N ALA A 38 11.31 39.38 12.35
CA ALA A 38 11.41 40.82 12.11
C ALA A 38 12.06 41.59 13.27
N GLU A 39 12.06 41.03 14.48
CA GLU A 39 12.77 41.57 15.63
C GLU A 39 14.28 41.26 15.57
N ARG A 40 14.66 40.14 14.93
CA ARG A 40 16.07 39.73 14.74
C ARG A 40 16.69 40.29 13.46
N SER A 41 15.88 40.66 12.47
CA SER A 41 16.30 41.17 11.17
C SER A 41 15.21 42.12 10.66
N SER A 42 15.56 43.24 10.04
CA SER A 42 14.57 44.25 9.65
C SER A 42 13.39 43.67 8.86
N VAL A 43 12.22 44.29 9.00
CA VAL A 43 10.96 43.83 8.39
C VAL A 43 11.09 43.66 6.87
N GLU A 44 11.82 44.55 6.18
CA GLU A 44 12.03 44.43 4.73
C GLU A 44 12.78 43.15 4.34
N ARG A 45 13.77 42.75 5.14
CA ARG A 45 14.61 41.58 4.85
C ARG A 45 13.80 40.29 5.00
N VAL A 46 13.01 40.21 6.07
CA VAL A 46 12.13 39.07 6.32
C VAL A 46 11.07 38.94 5.23
N LEU A 47 10.47 40.04 4.79
CA LEU A 47 9.50 40.02 3.70
C LEU A 47 10.13 39.64 2.35
N ALA A 48 11.37 40.06 2.08
CA ALA A 48 12.09 39.67 0.88
C ALA A 48 12.49 38.18 0.89
N GLU A 49 12.86 37.64 2.06
CA GLU A 49 13.18 36.22 2.24
C GLU A 49 11.94 35.32 2.19
N SER A 50 10.78 35.83 2.60
CA SER A 50 9.52 35.08 2.64
C SER A 50 8.87 34.88 1.27
N GLY A 51 9.35 35.53 0.22
CA GLY A 51 8.80 35.39 -1.13
C GLY A 51 7.46 36.11 -1.34
N ALA A 52 6.79 35.85 -2.46
CA ALA A 52 5.50 36.48 -2.74
C ALA A 52 4.37 35.86 -1.88
N PRO A 53 3.38 36.66 -1.40
CA PRO A 53 2.27 36.16 -0.58
C PRO A 53 1.53 34.97 -1.20
N ARG A 54 1.36 34.98 -2.54
CA ARG A 54 0.69 33.91 -3.29
C ARG A 54 1.51 32.63 -3.37
N GLU A 55 2.83 32.73 -3.40
CA GLU A 55 3.73 31.56 -3.42
C GLU A 55 3.75 30.90 -2.04
N MET A 56 3.85 31.70 -0.98
CA MET A 56 3.71 31.21 0.39
C MET A 56 2.32 30.57 0.61
N ALA A 57 1.24 31.20 0.13
CA ALA A 57 -0.10 30.63 0.23
C ALA A 57 -0.21 29.28 -0.51
N ARG A 58 0.42 29.15 -1.67
CA ARG A 58 0.51 27.88 -2.42
C ARG A 58 1.33 26.84 -1.69
N GLU A 59 2.42 27.21 -1.05
CA GLU A 59 3.24 26.31 -0.23
C GLU A 59 2.45 25.78 0.97
N TYR A 60 1.75 26.67 1.69
CA TYR A 60 0.83 26.28 2.75
C TYR A 60 -0.32 25.41 2.24
N MET A 61 -0.94 25.76 1.10
CA MET A 61 -1.99 24.94 0.50
C MET A 61 -1.48 23.58 0.03
N ASN A 62 -0.30 23.48 -0.58
CA ASN A 62 0.28 22.19 -0.94
C ASN A 62 0.58 21.34 0.30
N GLY A 63 1.01 21.97 1.39
CA GLY A 63 1.19 21.31 2.69
C GLY A 63 -0.12 20.87 3.36
N LEU A 64 -1.21 21.63 3.17
CA LEU A 64 -2.53 21.38 3.78
C LEU A 64 -3.43 20.46 2.93
N TYR A 65 -3.41 20.59 1.60
CA TYR A 65 -4.25 19.87 0.63
C TYR A 65 -3.56 18.70 -0.07
N GLY A 66 -2.25 18.49 0.11
CA GLY A 66 -1.58 17.26 -0.33
C GLY A 66 -2.07 15.99 0.41
N ALA A 67 -2.90 16.15 1.44
CA ALA A 67 -3.39 15.05 2.27
C ALA A 67 -4.87 14.68 2.04
N GLU A 68 -5.70 15.54 1.46
CA GLU A 68 -7.14 15.25 1.32
C GLU A 68 -7.70 15.69 -0.03
N VAL A 69 -8.38 14.73 -0.67
CA VAL A 69 -9.12 14.80 -1.95
C VAL A 69 -8.27 14.62 -3.22
N GLY A 70 -7.85 13.38 -3.46
CA GLY A 70 -7.31 12.93 -4.75
C GLY A 70 -8.02 11.67 -5.24
N SER A 71 -9.31 11.78 -5.55
CA SER A 71 -9.95 10.85 -6.49
C SER A 71 -9.39 11.14 -7.88
N GLY A 72 -8.65 10.17 -8.45
CA GLY A 72 -8.43 10.08 -9.89
C GLY A 72 -7.27 10.90 -10.46
N TYR A 73 -6.39 10.19 -11.17
CA TYR A 73 -5.54 10.69 -12.26
C TYR A 73 -4.54 11.82 -11.92
N GLY A 74 -3.44 11.47 -11.24
CA GLY A 74 -2.26 12.35 -11.10
C GLY A 74 -1.16 12.03 -12.11
N ASN A 75 -0.91 12.95 -13.05
CA ASN A 75 0.26 13.00 -13.91
C ASN A 75 1.53 13.29 -13.09
N ASN A 76 2.68 12.77 -13.55
CA ASN A 76 4.02 13.04 -13.02
C ASN A 76 4.44 14.49 -13.29
N GLN A 77 5.00 15.15 -12.27
CA GLN A 77 5.96 16.29 -12.30
C GLN A 77 6.04 16.78 -10.84
N ASP A 78 7.16 16.88 -10.12
CA ASP A 78 8.57 16.98 -10.47
C ASP A 78 9.44 16.47 -9.31
N SER A 79 10.55 15.85 -9.66
CA SER A 79 11.68 15.60 -8.78
C SER A 79 12.42 16.91 -8.47
N TYR A 80 12.24 17.47 -7.27
CA TYR A 80 13.07 18.55 -6.74
C TYR A 80 13.91 18.06 -5.56
N GLN A 81 15.22 18.00 -5.77
CA GLN A 81 16.23 17.98 -4.71
C GLN A 81 16.28 19.38 -4.08
N GLY A 82 15.83 19.50 -2.83
CA GLY A 82 15.94 20.73 -2.05
C GLY A 82 16.75 20.50 -0.77
N TYR A 83 17.77 21.32 -0.56
CA TYR A 83 18.63 21.33 0.62
C TYR A 83 17.81 21.37 1.93
N GLY A 84 18.03 20.36 2.77
CA GLY A 84 17.29 20.18 4.02
C GLY A 84 17.62 21.24 5.05
N TYR A 85 16.64 22.11 5.31
CA TYR A 85 16.46 22.65 6.66
C TYR A 85 15.62 21.62 7.42
N GLU A 86 16.19 21.09 8.51
CA GLU A 86 15.51 20.16 9.41
C GLU A 86 14.36 20.88 10.13
N THR A 87 13.19 20.94 9.48
CA THR A 87 11.93 21.27 10.14
C THR A 87 11.44 20.01 10.89
N PRO A 88 11.24 20.07 12.21
CA PRO A 88 10.71 18.96 13.00
C PRO A 88 9.21 18.79 12.65
N GLY A 89 8.93 18.11 11.54
CA GLY A 89 7.57 17.92 11.04
C GLY A 89 7.43 17.48 9.58
N TYR A 90 8.52 17.25 8.83
CA TYR A 90 8.43 16.88 7.40
C TYR A 90 9.38 15.72 7.06
N GLY A 91 8.84 14.65 6.46
CA GLY A 91 9.62 13.54 5.88
C GLY A 91 9.20 12.13 6.30
N ASP A 92 7.89 11.82 6.34
CA ASP A 92 7.41 10.50 6.77
C ASP A 92 6.93 9.60 5.62
N TYR A 93 7.08 10.01 4.36
CA TYR A 93 6.65 9.24 3.19
C TYR A 93 7.59 9.37 1.98
N TYR A 94 7.79 8.26 1.27
CA TYR A 94 8.50 8.14 0.00
C TYR A 94 7.51 7.64 -1.06
N GLU A 95 7.39 8.35 -2.18
CA GLU A 95 6.50 7.97 -3.29
C GLU A 95 7.28 8.03 -4.61
N TYR A 96 7.24 6.93 -5.35
CA TYR A 96 7.83 6.81 -6.68
C TYR A 96 6.78 6.27 -7.65
N LYS A 97 6.64 6.94 -8.78
CA LYS A 97 5.69 6.58 -9.84
C LYS A 97 6.39 6.60 -11.20
N SER A 98 6.33 5.50 -11.93
CA SER A 98 6.90 5.43 -13.28
C SER A 98 6.08 6.26 -14.27
N SER A 99 6.77 6.88 -15.24
CA SER A 99 6.13 7.65 -16.33
C SER A 99 5.41 6.76 -17.36
N LEU A 100 5.77 5.48 -17.45
CA LEU A 100 5.07 4.51 -18.29
C LEU A 100 3.75 4.13 -17.64
N THR A 101 2.64 4.44 -18.30
CA THR A 101 1.29 4.03 -17.90
C THR A 101 0.77 2.95 -18.84
N VAL A 102 0.15 1.90 -18.28
CA VAL A 102 -0.53 0.83 -18.99
C VAL A 102 -1.96 0.81 -18.47
N LEU A 103 -2.96 1.05 -19.34
CA LEU A 103 -4.38 1.15 -18.95
C LEU A 103 -4.63 2.20 -17.86
N ASP A 104 -4.01 3.39 -18.01
CA ASP A 104 -4.06 4.49 -17.03
C ASP A 104 -3.46 4.20 -15.64
N LEU A 105 -2.83 3.03 -15.47
CA LEU A 105 -2.12 2.65 -14.26
C LEU A 105 -0.62 2.79 -14.48
N PRO A 106 0.15 3.36 -13.53
CA PRO A 106 1.60 3.38 -13.63
C PRO A 106 2.15 1.95 -13.67
N LEU A 107 3.18 1.72 -14.48
CA LEU A 107 3.89 0.44 -14.53
C LEU A 107 4.44 0.09 -13.14
N VAL A 108 5.02 1.07 -12.44
CA VAL A 108 5.58 0.91 -11.10
C VAL A 108 5.08 2.05 -10.21
N HIS A 109 4.53 1.68 -9.06
CA HIS A 109 4.15 2.61 -8.01
C HIS A 109 4.65 2.08 -6.67
N ILE A 110 5.56 2.82 -6.05
CA ILE A 110 6.11 2.53 -4.73
C ILE A 110 5.68 3.64 -3.80
N LYS A 111 5.00 3.30 -2.72
CA LYS A 111 4.59 4.26 -1.69
C LYS A 111 4.94 3.68 -0.32
N LEU A 112 5.94 4.25 0.31
CA LEU A 112 6.45 3.83 1.61
C LEU A 112 6.20 4.92 2.64
N ARG A 113 5.76 4.55 3.83
CA ARG A 113 5.66 5.46 4.98
C ARG A 113 6.53 4.95 6.11
N ARG A 114 7.27 5.87 6.74
CA ARG A 114 8.18 5.53 7.85
C ARG A 114 7.40 5.11 9.09
N ARG A 115 6.23 5.72 9.32
CA ARG A 115 5.19 5.24 10.23
C ARG A 115 4.10 4.52 9.44
N GLY A 116 4.27 3.22 9.25
CA GLY A 116 3.32 2.38 8.50
C GLY A 116 1.97 2.24 9.21
N TRP A 117 0.95 1.76 8.48
CA TRP A 117 -0.41 1.53 8.98
C TRP A 117 -0.41 0.89 10.38
N PHE A 118 0.36 -0.19 10.54
CA PHE A 118 0.39 -1.00 11.77
C PHE A 118 0.84 -0.25 13.04
N PHE A 119 1.41 0.96 12.91
CA PHE A 119 1.87 1.80 14.01
C PHE A 119 1.06 3.10 14.16
N GLY A 120 -0.18 3.12 13.69
CA GLY A 120 -1.10 4.26 13.83
C GLY A 120 -0.87 5.39 12.81
N GLY A 121 -0.13 5.11 11.73
CA GLY A 121 0.03 6.02 10.60
C GLY A 121 -1.07 5.84 9.55
N ALA A 122 -1.27 6.86 8.70
CA ALA A 122 -2.19 6.74 7.57
C ALA A 122 -1.63 5.77 6.51
N PRO A 123 -2.48 5.01 5.82
CA PRO A 123 -2.03 3.92 4.97
C PRO A 123 -1.38 4.36 3.67
N ALA A 124 -0.20 3.81 3.37
CA ALA A 124 0.47 4.01 2.09
C ALA A 124 -0.16 3.11 1.00
N VAL A 125 -1.07 3.68 0.21
CA VAL A 125 -1.75 2.97 -0.89
C VAL A 125 -0.99 3.12 -2.21
N ALA A 126 -0.44 2.04 -2.75
CA ALA A 126 0.19 1.96 -4.05
C ALA A 126 -0.72 1.24 -5.07
N LYS A 127 -0.83 1.80 -6.27
CA LYS A 127 -1.63 1.26 -7.39
C LYS A 127 -0.84 1.27 -8.69
N GLY A 128 -0.70 0.13 -9.35
CA GLY A 128 0.07 0.01 -10.60
C GLY A 128 0.16 -1.43 -11.12
N ILE A 129 0.90 -1.67 -12.20
CA ILE A 129 1.22 -3.06 -12.60
C ILE A 129 2.12 -3.70 -11.54
N ILE A 130 3.12 -2.97 -11.06
CA ILE A 130 3.97 -3.31 -9.92
C ILE A 130 3.67 -2.31 -8.80
N ALA A 131 3.10 -2.79 -7.70
CA ALA A 131 2.68 -1.96 -6.57
C ALA A 131 3.40 -2.40 -5.28
N ILE A 132 4.06 -1.45 -4.61
CA ILE A 132 4.77 -1.69 -3.34
C ILE A 132 4.32 -0.66 -2.30
N GLY A 133 3.76 -1.09 -1.17
CA GLY A 133 3.35 -0.21 -0.08
C GLY A 133 2.63 -0.91 1.07
N ASP A 134 2.03 -0.18 2.01
CA ASP A 134 1.21 -0.79 3.07
C ASP A 134 0.00 -1.50 2.47
N VAL A 135 -0.64 -0.86 1.49
CA VAL A 135 -1.74 -1.39 0.70
C VAL A 135 -1.33 -1.36 -0.78
N ALA A 136 -1.11 -2.54 -1.37
CA ALA A 136 -0.67 -2.67 -2.76
C ALA A 136 -1.77 -3.29 -3.63
N LEU A 137 -2.15 -2.59 -4.71
CA LEU A 137 -3.16 -3.02 -5.67
C LEU A 137 -2.55 -3.05 -7.07
N GLY A 138 -2.42 -4.23 -7.68
CA GLY A 138 -1.76 -4.31 -8.97
C GLY A 138 -1.68 -5.67 -9.63
N GLY A 139 -0.82 -5.79 -10.64
CA GLY A 139 -0.45 -7.08 -11.21
C GLY A 139 0.41 -7.87 -10.23
N PHE A 140 1.53 -7.25 -9.84
CA PHE A 140 2.46 -7.71 -8.82
C PHE A 140 2.37 -6.76 -7.63
N ALA A 141 1.80 -7.23 -6.51
CA ALA A 141 1.53 -6.42 -5.33
C ALA A 141 2.32 -6.93 -4.12
N VAL A 142 3.07 -6.05 -3.46
CA VAL A 142 3.86 -6.36 -2.25
C VAL A 142 3.50 -5.38 -1.15
N GLY A 143 3.02 -5.87 -0.01
CA GLY A 143 2.63 -4.99 1.08
C GLY A 143 2.12 -5.68 2.34
N GLY A 144 1.59 -4.88 3.28
CA GLY A 144 0.87 -5.42 4.43
C GLY A 144 -0.46 -6.04 4.01
N VAL A 145 -1.20 -5.32 3.17
CA VAL A 145 -2.40 -5.77 2.46
C VAL A 145 -2.12 -5.69 0.98
N SER A 146 -2.22 -6.82 0.27
CA SER A 146 -1.89 -6.89 -1.16
C SER A 146 -3.03 -7.55 -1.95
N ALA A 147 -3.35 -7.00 -3.11
CA ALA A 147 -4.28 -7.63 -4.04
C ALA A 147 -3.81 -7.52 -5.49
N GLY A 148 -3.82 -8.65 -6.20
CA GLY A 148 -3.31 -8.69 -7.57
C GLY A 148 -3.29 -10.07 -8.25
N PHE A 149 -2.56 -10.19 -9.36
CA PHE A 149 -2.28 -11.51 -9.95
C PHE A 149 -1.32 -12.29 -9.03
N ILE A 150 -0.26 -11.61 -8.59
CA ILE A 150 0.70 -12.10 -7.60
C ILE A 150 0.69 -11.13 -6.42
N ALA A 151 0.30 -11.62 -5.26
CA ALA A 151 0.14 -10.82 -4.04
C ALA A 151 1.01 -11.40 -2.91
N LEU A 152 1.89 -10.56 -2.35
CA LEU A 152 2.78 -10.90 -1.25
C LEU A 152 2.48 -9.98 -0.06
N GLY A 153 2.04 -10.53 1.07
CA GLY A 153 1.77 -9.69 2.23
C GLY A 153 1.14 -10.36 3.44
N GLY A 154 0.96 -9.60 4.53
CA GLY A 154 0.28 -10.08 5.73
C GLY A 154 -1.14 -10.57 5.43
N VAL A 155 -1.89 -9.79 4.64
CA VAL A 155 -3.15 -10.19 4.00
C VAL A 155 -2.96 -10.09 2.49
N SER A 156 -3.18 -11.18 1.77
CA SER A 156 -2.96 -11.25 0.33
C SER A 156 -4.17 -11.85 -0.40
N ALA A 157 -4.55 -11.24 -1.53
CA ALA A 157 -5.64 -11.71 -2.38
C ALA A 157 -5.21 -11.75 -3.85
N GLY A 158 -5.27 -12.90 -4.52
CA GLY A 158 -4.86 -12.96 -5.91
C GLY A 158 -4.97 -14.30 -6.61
N ILE A 159 -4.37 -14.44 -7.80
CA ILE A 159 -4.22 -15.77 -8.40
C ILE A 159 -3.18 -16.56 -7.61
N LEU A 160 -2.02 -15.95 -7.37
CA LEU A 160 -0.98 -16.43 -6.48
C LEU A 160 -0.92 -15.50 -5.26
N ALA A 161 -1.30 -16.00 -4.09
CA ALA A 161 -1.32 -15.24 -2.84
C ALA A 161 -0.39 -15.88 -1.81
N LEU A 162 0.56 -15.11 -1.27
CA LEU A 162 1.49 -15.57 -0.24
C LEU A 162 1.45 -14.63 0.99
N GLY A 163 1.21 -15.21 2.17
CA GLY A 163 1.57 -14.60 3.45
C GLY A 163 0.69 -14.99 4.63
N GLY A 164 0.31 -14.06 5.52
CA GLY A 164 -0.35 -14.43 6.79
C GLY A 164 -1.74 -15.03 6.58
N ALA A 165 -2.61 -14.25 5.96
CA ALA A 165 -3.91 -14.65 5.43
C ALA A 165 -3.88 -14.53 3.90
N ALA A 166 -4.00 -15.65 3.19
CA ALA A 166 -3.89 -15.71 1.74
C ALA A 166 -5.20 -16.23 1.12
N LEU A 167 -5.71 -15.50 0.13
CA LEU A 167 -6.91 -15.84 -0.64
C LEU A 167 -6.55 -15.90 -2.11
N GLY A 168 -6.74 -17.03 -2.78
CA GLY A 168 -6.45 -17.09 -4.21
C GLY A 168 -6.68 -18.40 -4.91
N ALA A 169 -6.30 -18.49 -6.19
CA ALA A 169 -6.32 -19.79 -6.88
C ALA A 169 -5.25 -20.71 -6.26
N VAL A 170 -4.05 -20.17 -6.04
CA VAL A 170 -2.98 -20.79 -5.26
C VAL A 170 -2.67 -19.86 -4.09
N ALA A 171 -2.94 -20.33 -2.88
CA ALA A 171 -2.74 -19.59 -1.65
C ALA A 171 -1.75 -20.34 -0.75
N ALA A 172 -0.71 -19.66 -0.26
CA ALA A 172 0.15 -20.19 0.78
C ALA A 172 0.28 -19.24 1.96
N GLY A 173 0.08 -19.74 3.18
CA GLY A 173 0.08 -18.87 4.35
C GLY A 173 -0.22 -19.49 5.71
N GLY A 174 -0.39 -18.65 6.73
CA GLY A 174 -0.89 -19.12 8.03
C GLY A 174 -2.33 -19.61 7.92
N ALA A 175 -3.20 -18.77 7.35
CA ALA A 175 -4.53 -19.12 6.89
C ALA A 175 -4.58 -18.96 5.37
N ALA A 176 -4.83 -20.05 4.64
CA ALA A 176 -4.87 -20.07 3.19
C ALA A 176 -6.22 -20.58 2.71
N ALA A 177 -6.86 -19.87 1.77
CA ALA A 177 -8.07 -20.33 1.11
C ALA A 177 -7.98 -20.19 -0.41
N GLY A 178 -8.28 -21.28 -1.13
CA GLY A 178 -8.10 -21.30 -2.58
C GLY A 178 -8.45 -22.60 -3.29
N VAL A 179 -8.08 -22.71 -4.57
CA VAL A 179 -8.15 -24.00 -5.27
C VAL A 179 -7.05 -24.93 -4.74
N LEU A 180 -5.83 -24.40 -4.67
CA LEU A 180 -4.68 -25.01 -4.00
C LEU A 180 -4.35 -24.16 -2.77
N ALA A 181 -4.52 -24.71 -1.57
CA ALA A 181 -4.27 -24.02 -0.32
C ALA A 181 -3.17 -24.73 0.48
N PHE A 182 -2.14 -24.00 0.89
CA PHE A 182 -1.03 -24.50 1.69
C PHE A 182 -0.90 -23.67 2.96
N GLY A 183 -0.97 -24.25 4.15
CA GLY A 183 -0.84 -23.43 5.36
C GLY A 183 -1.10 -24.09 6.70
N GLY A 184 -1.14 -23.29 7.76
CA GLY A 184 -1.56 -23.78 9.08
C GLY A 184 -3.04 -24.20 9.06
N ALA A 185 -3.90 -23.32 8.57
CA ALA A 185 -5.29 -23.58 8.24
C ALA A 185 -5.50 -23.40 6.73
N ALA A 186 -5.73 -24.50 6.02
CA ALA A 186 -5.88 -24.53 4.57
C ALA A 186 -7.31 -24.96 4.19
N VAL A 187 -7.99 -24.16 3.36
CA VAL A 187 -9.33 -24.47 2.85
C VAL A 187 -9.30 -24.42 1.32
N GLY A 188 -9.62 -25.52 0.66
CA GLY A 188 -9.60 -25.51 -0.80
C GLY A 188 -10.00 -26.79 -1.51
N ALA A 189 -9.87 -26.81 -2.83
CA ALA A 189 -10.09 -28.04 -3.58
C ALA A 189 -9.01 -29.08 -3.24
N VAL A 190 -7.76 -28.62 -3.14
CA VAL A 190 -6.62 -29.33 -2.56
C VAL A 190 -6.08 -28.48 -1.40
N ALA A 191 -6.12 -29.01 -0.19
CA ALA A 191 -5.68 -28.35 1.03
C ALA A 191 -4.55 -29.15 1.69
N LEU A 192 -3.43 -28.47 1.99
CA LEU A 192 -2.25 -29.02 2.63
C LEU A 192 -1.94 -28.19 3.88
N GLY A 193 -2.01 -28.79 5.07
CA GLY A 193 -1.82 -28.00 6.28
C GLY A 193 -1.99 -28.69 7.62
N GLY A 194 -1.91 -27.92 8.70
CA GLY A 194 -2.23 -28.43 10.04
C GLY A 194 -3.71 -28.81 10.14
N LEU A 195 -4.58 -27.86 9.80
CA LEU A 195 -6.01 -28.05 9.55
C LEU A 195 -6.25 -27.92 8.04
N ALA A 196 -6.60 -29.01 7.37
CA ALA A 196 -6.86 -29.04 5.93
C ALA A 196 -8.33 -29.39 5.69
N ILE A 197 -9.05 -28.53 4.98
CA ILE A 197 -10.46 -28.75 4.61
C ILE A 197 -10.58 -28.67 3.10
N GLY A 198 -10.97 -29.75 2.45
CA GLY A 198 -11.04 -29.76 1.00
C GLY A 198 -11.48 -31.07 0.37
N LYS A 199 -11.55 -31.11 -0.95
CA LYS A 199 -11.82 -32.38 -1.65
C LYS A 199 -10.67 -33.36 -1.44
N ILE A 200 -9.44 -32.87 -1.58
CA ILE A 200 -8.20 -33.53 -1.16
C ILE A 200 -7.65 -32.73 0.03
N ALA A 201 -7.54 -33.36 1.19
CA ALA A 201 -7.04 -32.73 2.41
C ALA A 201 -5.87 -33.55 2.98
N ILE A 202 -4.72 -32.92 3.15
CA ILE A 202 -3.48 -33.57 3.61
C ILE A 202 -2.97 -32.79 4.81
N GLY A 203 -2.89 -33.41 5.98
CA GLY A 203 -2.60 -32.66 7.19
C GLY A 203 -2.71 -33.38 8.52
N GLY A 204 -2.47 -32.66 9.62
CA GLY A 204 -2.71 -33.21 10.97
C GLY A 204 -4.19 -33.55 11.16
N SER A 205 -5.04 -32.56 10.92
CA SER A 205 -6.50 -32.66 10.92
C SER A 205 -7.02 -32.40 9.52
N ALA A 206 -7.36 -33.46 8.79
CA ALA A 206 -7.83 -33.39 7.40
C ALA A 206 -9.33 -33.74 7.31
N PHE A 207 -10.12 -32.88 6.67
CA PHE A 207 -11.54 -33.09 6.41
C PHE A 207 -11.81 -33.01 4.91
N GLY A 208 -12.23 -34.11 4.30
CA GLY A 208 -12.42 -34.18 2.86
C GLY A 208 -12.91 -35.52 2.33
N SER A 209 -13.11 -35.60 1.02
CA SER A 209 -13.42 -36.87 0.33
C SER A 209 -12.19 -37.78 0.28
N TYR A 210 -11.01 -37.19 0.10
CA TYR A 210 -9.73 -37.87 0.11
C TYR A 210 -8.85 -37.21 1.18
N THR A 211 -8.61 -37.93 2.28
CA THR A 211 -7.83 -37.42 3.41
C THR A 211 -6.55 -38.24 3.57
N ILE A 212 -5.43 -37.56 3.81
CA ILE A 212 -4.19 -38.19 4.28
C ILE A 212 -3.83 -37.50 5.59
N SER A 213 -3.91 -38.23 6.69
CA SER A 213 -3.50 -37.70 8.01
C SER A 213 -2.13 -38.23 8.41
N ALA A 214 -1.43 -37.51 9.30
CA ALA A 214 -0.21 -38.02 9.95
C ALA A 214 -0.46 -39.32 10.76
N ALA A 215 -1.72 -39.63 11.10
CA ALA A 215 -2.12 -40.92 11.66
C ALA A 215 -2.05 -42.07 10.64
N ASP A 216 -2.17 -41.76 9.34
CA ASP A 216 -1.96 -42.71 8.24
C ASP A 216 -0.45 -42.82 7.99
N SER A 217 0.21 -43.68 8.76
CA SER A 217 1.63 -44.02 8.65
C SER A 217 2.03 -44.75 7.35
N GLY A 218 1.18 -44.68 6.33
CA GLY A 218 1.49 -45.14 4.97
C GLY A 218 2.33 -44.10 4.24
N THR A 219 3.49 -44.51 3.74
CA THR A 219 4.41 -43.71 2.91
C THR A 219 3.66 -42.77 1.97
N PHE A 220 3.71 -41.46 2.25
CA PHE A 220 3.29 -40.43 1.33
C PHE A 220 4.14 -40.54 0.07
N SER A 221 3.59 -41.17 -0.97
CA SER A 221 4.25 -41.33 -2.27
C SER A 221 3.63 -40.35 -3.27
N LEU A 222 4.46 -39.80 -4.15
CA LEU A 222 4.00 -38.96 -5.26
C LEU A 222 2.98 -39.70 -6.15
N GLU A 223 3.09 -41.03 -6.22
CA GLU A 223 2.14 -41.88 -6.93
C GLU A 223 0.75 -41.90 -6.28
N LEU A 224 0.68 -41.91 -4.95
CA LEU A 224 -0.60 -41.85 -4.22
C LEU A 224 -1.27 -40.49 -4.39
N LEU A 225 -0.49 -39.41 -4.26
CA LEU A 225 -0.95 -38.05 -4.51
C LEU A 225 -1.49 -37.91 -5.94
N ARG A 226 -0.75 -38.45 -6.92
CA ARG A 226 -1.16 -38.45 -8.33
C ARG A 226 -2.48 -39.19 -8.53
N ARG A 227 -2.64 -40.39 -7.96
CA ARG A 227 -3.89 -41.16 -8.05
C ARG A 227 -5.07 -40.39 -7.47
N MET A 228 -4.91 -39.79 -6.29
CA MET A 228 -5.95 -38.97 -5.67
C MET A 228 -6.32 -37.74 -6.52
N LEU A 229 -5.34 -37.09 -7.14
CA LEU A 229 -5.57 -35.97 -8.06
C LEU A 229 -6.32 -36.40 -9.33
N GLU A 230 -5.92 -37.53 -9.92
CA GLU A 230 -6.58 -38.09 -11.11
C GLU A 230 -8.03 -38.53 -10.81
N GLU A 231 -8.28 -39.08 -9.62
CA GLU A 231 -9.60 -39.55 -9.18
C GLU A 231 -10.52 -38.39 -8.76
N ALA A 232 -9.99 -37.40 -8.03
CA ALA A 232 -10.75 -36.23 -7.59
C ALA A 232 -10.99 -35.22 -8.72
N PHE A 233 -10.08 -35.12 -9.70
CA PHE A 233 -10.19 -34.19 -10.83
C PHE A 233 -10.00 -34.89 -12.18
N PRO A 234 -10.99 -35.68 -12.64
CA PRO A 234 -10.88 -36.47 -13.87
C PRO A 234 -10.65 -35.64 -15.14
N ARG A 235 -10.96 -34.33 -15.12
CA ARG A 235 -10.68 -33.41 -16.23
C ARG A 235 -9.20 -33.05 -16.38
N VAL A 236 -8.39 -33.12 -15.32
CA VAL A 236 -6.95 -32.79 -15.36
C VAL A 236 -6.15 -33.98 -15.89
N ALA A 237 -6.59 -35.20 -15.57
CA ALA A 237 -6.02 -36.46 -16.08
C ALA A 237 -6.06 -36.56 -17.62
N GLY A 238 -7.10 -36.00 -18.25
CA GLY A 238 -7.24 -35.99 -19.72
C GLY A 238 -6.23 -35.12 -20.47
N TRP A 239 -5.62 -34.12 -19.81
CA TRP A 239 -4.59 -33.28 -20.41
C TRP A 239 -3.19 -33.91 -20.24
N MET A 240 -2.94 -34.56 -19.10
CA MET A 240 -1.69 -35.31 -18.85
C MET A 240 -1.54 -36.57 -19.69
N SER A 241 -2.64 -37.23 -20.08
CA SER A 241 -2.58 -38.40 -20.96
C SER A 241 -2.14 -38.07 -22.40
N ARG A 242 -2.18 -36.80 -22.80
CA ARG A 242 -1.74 -36.31 -24.12
C ARG A 242 -0.25 -35.91 -24.18
N LEU A 243 0.46 -35.92 -23.04
CA LEU A 243 1.88 -35.52 -22.93
C LEU A 243 2.83 -36.72 -22.75
N ARG A 244 2.42 -37.93 -23.17
CA ARG A 244 3.37 -39.03 -23.34
C ARG A 244 4.05 -38.89 -24.72
N PRO A 245 5.38 -38.87 -24.81
CA PRO A 245 6.08 -39.08 -26.08
C PRO A 245 5.86 -40.49 -26.61
#